data_AF-A0A1G2ETH4-F1
#
_entry.id   AF-A0A1G2ETH4-F1
#
_cell.length_a   1.000
_cell.length_b   1.000
_cell.length_c   1.000
_cell.angle_alpha   90.00
_cell.angle_beta   90.00
_cell.angle_gamma   90.00
#
_symmetry.space_group_name_H-M   'P 1'
#
loop_
_entity.id
_entity.type
_entity.pdbx_description
1 polymer ?
#
loop_
_entity_poly.entity_id
_entity_poly.type
_entity_poly.pdbx_seq_one_letter_code
_entity_poly.pdbx_strand_id
1 'polypeptide(L)' 'MKQRKQTIYNFEVVFENNGQGYTVTVPKLPGLVTEGNNLKEAKEMAKDAIRCYLEALLKDKMLKSAKKKGTVNVSI' A
#
# COMPACT_ATOMS: atom_id res chain seq x y z
N MET A 1 29.24 -1.90 -12.37
CA MET A 1 28.03 -1.06 -12.34
C MET A 1 26.83 -1.95 -11.98
N LYS A 2 26.18 -1.78 -10.81
CA LYS A 2 25.01 -2.61 -10.41
C LYS A 2 23.79 -2.15 -11.21
N GLN A 3 23.23 -3.03 -12.06
CA GLN A 3 21.98 -2.73 -12.75
C GLN A 3 20.84 -2.63 -11.73
N ARG A 4 20.17 -1.48 -11.66
CA ARG A 4 18.95 -1.30 -10.86
C ARG A 4 17.77 -1.88 -11.66
N LYS A 5 17.18 -2.97 -11.18
CA LYS A 5 15.90 -3.46 -11.70
C LYS A 5 14.80 -2.47 -11.31
N GLN A 6 14.17 -1.84 -12.28
CA GLN A 6 12.97 -1.03 -12.06
C GLN A 6 11.75 -1.87 -12.43
N THR A 7 10.83 -2.06 -11.48
CA THR A 7 9.57 -2.78 -11.72
C THR A 7 8.45 -1.76 -11.76
N ILE A 8 7.68 -1.76 -12.84
CA ILE A 8 6.51 -0.88 -13.01
C ILE A 8 5.27 -1.67 -12.57
N TYR A 9 4.49 -1.08 -11.67
CA TYR A 9 3.23 -1.65 -11.20
C TYR A 9 2.07 -0.81 -11.69
N ASN A 10 1.09 -1.45 -12.32
CA ASN A 10 -0.15 -0.82 -12.77
C ASN A 10 -1.28 -1.26 -11.84
N PHE A 11 -2.00 -0.30 -11.27
CA PHE A 11 -3.16 -0.54 -10.42
C PHE A 11 -4.41 0.02 -11.09
N GLU A 12 -5.48 -0.77 -11.06
CA GLU A 12 -6.81 -0.31 -11.41
C GLU A 12 -7.40 0.43 -10.22
N VAL A 13 -7.91 1.62 -10.47
CA VAL A 13 -8.41 2.53 -9.45
C VAL A 13 -9.84 2.90 -9.82
N VAL A 14 -10.75 2.76 -8.86
CA VAL A 14 -12.17 3.09 -9.02
C VAL A 14 -12.41 4.44 -8.36
N PHE A 15 -13.00 5.37 -9.12
CA PHE A 15 -13.39 6.69 -8.65
C PHE A 15 -14.92 6.76 -8.63
N GLU A 16 -15.48 6.94 -7.44
CA GLU A 16 -16.92 7.07 -7.23
C GLU A 16 -17.23 8.50 -6.82
N ASN A 17 -18.13 9.17 -7.55
CA ASN A 17 -18.60 10.50 -7.17
C ASN A 17 -19.58 10.38 -6.00
N ASN A 18 -19.25 10.99 -4.87
CA ASN A 18 -20.02 10.92 -3.63
C ASN A 18 -20.87 12.18 -3.36
N GLY A 19 -20.97 13.09 -4.33
CA GLY A 19 -21.68 14.37 -4.22
C GLY A 19 -20.87 15.53 -3.64
N GLN A 20 -19.76 15.26 -2.95
CA GLN A 20 -18.83 16.27 -2.42
C GLN A 20 -17.44 16.21 -3.07
N GLY A 21 -17.15 15.14 -3.79
CA GLY A 21 -15.88 14.87 -4.44
C GLY A 21 -15.87 13.46 -4.99
N TYR A 22 -14.74 12.78 -4.85
CA TYR A 22 -14.54 11.42 -5.29
C TYR A 22 -13.98 10.55 -4.17
N THR A 23 -14.68 9.47 -3.85
CA THR A 23 -14.13 8.37 -3.07
C THR A 23 -13.38 7.44 -4.01
N VAL A 24 -12.19 7.01 -3.60
CA VAL A 24 -11.27 6.22 -4.39
C VAL A 24 -10.96 4.91 -3.70
N THR A 25 -11.13 3.81 -4.43
CA THR A 25 -10.78 2.47 -3.96
C THR A 25 -9.90 1.76 -4.98
N VAL A 26 -9.12 0.79 -4.51
CA VAL A 26 -8.23 -0.02 -5.35
C VAL A 26 -8.56 -1.49 -5.10
N PRO A 27 -9.28 -2.18 -6.01
CA PRO A 27 -9.75 -3.55 -5.78
C PRO A 27 -8.65 -4.55 -5.40
N LYS A 28 -7.43 -4.35 -5.93
CA LYS A 28 -6.27 -5.19 -5.62
C LYS A 28 -5.61 -4.89 -4.27
N LEU A 29 -5.96 -3.77 -3.63
CA LEU A 29 -5.45 -3.35 -2.32
C LEU A 29 -6.64 -3.18 -1.36
N PRO A 30 -7.25 -4.29 -0.91
CA PRO A 30 -8.45 -4.24 -0.08
C PRO A 30 -8.19 -3.47 1.22
N GLY A 31 -9.14 -2.62 1.59
CA GLY A 31 -9.03 -1.72 2.76
C GLY A 31 -8.33 -0.39 2.46
N LEU A 32 -7.75 -0.19 1.27
CA LEU A 32 -7.29 1.12 0.84
C LEU A 32 -8.45 1.94 0.30
N VAL A 33 -8.78 3.02 1.02
CA VAL A 33 -9.78 4.02 0.64
C VAL A 33 -9.14 5.40 0.84
N THR A 34 -9.33 6.30 -0.13
CA THR A 34 -8.93 7.70 -0.03
C THR A 34 -9.92 8.58 -0.79
N GLU A 35 -9.90 9.89 -0.57
CA GLU A 35 -10.85 10.81 -1.20
C GLU A 35 -10.17 12.07 -1.72
N GLY A 36 -10.86 12.83 -2.58
CA GLY A 36 -10.45 14.16 -3.01
C GLY A 36 -11.62 14.97 -3.52
N ASN A 37 -11.56 16.30 -3.43
CA ASN A 37 -12.68 17.19 -3.77
C ASN A 37 -12.96 17.24 -5.28
N ASN A 38 -12.00 16.82 -6.10
CA ASN A 38 -12.14 16.72 -7.55
C ASN A 38 -11.28 15.57 -8.09
N LEU A 39 -11.49 15.21 -9.36
CA LEU A 39 -10.83 14.05 -9.98
C LEU A 39 -9.28 14.18 -10.01
N LYS A 40 -8.74 15.40 -10.12
CA LYS A 40 -7.29 15.62 -10.11
C LYS A 40 -6.72 15.34 -8.73
N GLU A 41 -7.33 15.92 -7.69
CA GLU A 41 -6.93 15.70 -6.30
C GLU A 41 -7.07 14.22 -5.92
N ALA A 42 -8.20 13.60 -6.23
CA ALA A 42 -8.46 12.19 -5.96
C ALA A 42 -7.40 11.28 -6.59
N LYS A 43 -6.90 11.61 -7.79
CA LYS A 43 -5.80 10.88 -8.44
C LYS A 43 -4.47 11.01 -7.70
N GLU A 44 -4.12 12.20 -7.21
CA GLU A 44 -2.90 12.39 -6.44
C GLU A 44 -3.00 11.66 -5.09
N MET A 45 -4.14 11.76 -4.42
CA MET A 45 -4.44 11.02 -3.20
C MET A 45 -4.35 9.51 -3.39
N ALA A 46 -4.85 8.98 -4.52
CA ALA A 46 -4.74 7.56 -4.86
C ALA A 46 -3.28 7.10 -4.99
N LYS A 47 -2.43 7.89 -5.68
CA LYS A 47 -1.01 7.55 -5.85
C LYS A 47 -0.29 7.48 -4.51
N ASP A 48 -0.53 8.46 -3.64
CA ASP A 48 0.08 8.51 -2.32
C ASP A 48 -0.42 7.38 -1.41
N ALA A 49 -1.72 7.10 -1.40
CA ALA A 49 -2.28 5.99 -0.64
C ALA A 49 -1.70 4.63 -1.08
N ILE A 50 -1.60 4.39 -2.39
CA ILE A 50 -1.01 3.15 -2.93
C ILE A 50 0.44 3.02 -2.49
N ARG A 51 1.23 4.10 -2.59
CA ARG A 51 2.63 4.12 -2.13
C ARG A 51 2.73 3.78 -0.65
N CYS A 52 1.98 4.47 0.21
CA CYS A 52 1.98 4.23 1.66
C CYS A 52 1.60 2.79 2.00
N TYR A 53 0.61 2.22 1.32
CA TYR A 53 0.18 0.82 1.54
C TYR A 53 1.29 -0.18 1.18
N LEU A 54 1.96 0.01 0.05
CA LEU A 54 3.07 -0.86 -0.36
C LEU A 54 4.26 -0.74 0.60
N GLU A 55 4.58 0.46 1.07
CA GLU A 55 5.62 0.69 2.08
C GLU A 55 5.28 0.00 3.41
N ALA A 56 4.03 0.07 3.85
CA ALA A 56 3.55 -0.63 5.04
C ALA A 56 3.68 -2.16 4.90
N LEU A 57 3.30 -2.72 3.75
CA LEU A 57 3.47 -4.16 3.47
C LEU A 57 4.93 -4.59 3.48
N LEU A 58 5.84 -3.76 2.94
CA LEU A 58 7.28 -4.04 2.98
C LEU A 58 7.78 -4.02 4.42
N LYS A 59 7.39 -3.02 5.21
CA LYS A 59 7.77 -2.93 6.63
C LYS A 59 7.27 -4.12 7.44
N ASP A 60 6.03 -4.56 7.24
CA ASP A 60 5.47 -5.75 7.90
C ASP A 60 6.22 -7.03 7.51
N LYS A 61 6.53 -7.22 6.21
CA LYS A 61 7.36 -8.35 5.75
C LYS A 61 8.75 -8.34 6.42
N MET A 62 9.38 -7.17 6.54
CA MET A 62 10.67 -7.04 7.22
C MET A 62 10.56 -7.40 8.71
N LEU A 63 9.53 -6.93 9.42
CA LEU A 63 9.29 -7.26 10.83
C LEU A 63 9.05 -8.76 11.04
N LYS A 64 8.30 -9.42 10.13
CA LYS A 64 8.06 -10.87 10.19
C LYS A 64 9.33 -11.69 9.97
N SER A 65 10.25 -11.22 9.11
CA SER A 65 11.55 -11.89 8.92
C SER A 65 12.48 -11.78 10.14
N ALA A 66 12.39 -10.70 10.92
CA ALA A 66 13.21 -10.48 12.11
C ALA A 66 12.75 -11.31 13.34
N LYS A 67 11.48 -11.71 13.42
CA LYS A 67 10.94 -12.51 14.55
C LYS A 67 11.24 -14.02 14.51
N LYS A 68 11.87 -14.54 13.44
CA LYS A 68 12.29 -15.96 13.34
C LYS A 68 13.70 -16.22 13.93
N LYS A 69 13.98 -15.81 15.17
CA LYS A 69 15.11 -16.36 15.97
C LYS A 69 14.79 -16.23 17.47
N GLY A 70 14.26 -17.30 18.06
CA GLY A 70 13.98 -17.36 19.49
C GLY A 70 13.51 -18.74 19.90
N THR A 71 14.37 -19.74 19.82
CA THR A 71 14.15 -21.01 20.54
C THR A 71 14.64 -20.80 21.96
N VAL A 72 13.73 -20.65 22.91
CA VAL A 72 14.07 -20.74 24.33
C VAL A 72 13.96 -22.21 24.71
N ASN A 73 15.09 -22.89 24.91
CA ASN A 73 15.09 -24.21 25.54
C ASN A 73 15.04 -23.98 27.05
N VAL A 74 13.98 -24.46 27.69
CA VAL A 74 13.93 -24.59 29.14
C VAL A 74 14.07 -26.07 29.46
N SER A 75 15.18 -26.44 30.08
CA SER A 75 15.37 -27.77 30.66
C SER A 75 14.79 -27.76 32.08
N ILE A 76 13.95 -28.74 32.38
CA ILE A 76 13.40 -29.02 33.72
C ILE A 76 14.27 -30.07 34.39
#